data_AF-A0A5J4WN00-F1
#
_entry.id   AF-A0A5J4WN00-F1
#
_cell.length_a   1.000
_cell.length_b   1.000
_cell.length_c   1.000
_cell.angle_alpha   90.00
_cell.angle_beta   90.00
_cell.angle_gamma   90.00
#
_symmetry.space_group_name_H-M   'P 1'
#
loop_
_entity.id
_entity.type
_entity.pdbx_description
1 polymer ?
#
loop_
_entity_poly.entity_id
_entity_poly.type
_entity_poly.pdbx_seq_one_letter_code
_entity_poly.pdbx_strand_id
1 'polypeptide(L)'
;MDHASEYNVDGGLLGLGEYFLLEILNEMKLPQDVQQFLILCRKIHKLQTHTRFAKIIQSIMQITPVFIIKEPSQGIAEKNKFIHQNKDGPCTVAIDPIIREGIVRIEIVFEKTGGWRTIGVADASCSFAAGKGPSADGNKEKTVRYWCYNGCLDHITNDIKGNQEYADEQKIAVEVDMTTAPRRVTFFVDDIEQPNFVIGIPEDIRMSSQNTINLMPLILRYQIAG
;
A
#
# COMPACT_ATOMS: atom_id res chain seq x y z
N MET A 1 -59.54 3.85 -2.36
CA MET A 1 -58.57 3.01 -1.65
C MET A 1 -57.35 2.92 -2.55
N ASP A 2 -56.53 3.97 -2.54
CA ASP A 2 -55.26 4.02 -3.25
C ASP A 2 -54.17 3.90 -2.20
N HIS A 3 -53.47 2.77 -2.15
CA HIS A 3 -52.11 2.66 -1.60
C HIS A 3 -51.59 1.25 -1.86
N ALA A 4 -50.92 1.05 -3.00
CA ALA A 4 -49.80 0.12 -3.15
C ALA A 4 -49.34 0.09 -4.62
N SER A 5 -48.35 0.89 -5.01
CA SER A 5 -47.53 0.56 -6.19
C SER A 5 -46.10 1.11 -6.22
N GLU A 6 -45.54 1.57 -5.09
CA GLU A 6 -44.18 2.14 -5.10
C GLU A 6 -43.04 1.17 -4.74
N TYR A 7 -43.31 -0.10 -4.40
CA TYR A 7 -42.28 -0.97 -3.78
C TYR A 7 -41.72 -2.11 -4.64
N ASN A 8 -42.12 -2.23 -5.90
CA ASN A 8 -41.57 -3.25 -6.80
C ASN A 8 -40.61 -2.61 -7.80
N VAL A 9 -39.44 -2.21 -7.32
CA VAL A 9 -38.30 -1.97 -8.22
C VAL A 9 -37.76 -3.35 -8.58
N ASP A 10 -37.97 -3.77 -9.82
CA ASP A 10 -37.52 -5.08 -10.31
C ASP A 10 -35.99 -5.17 -10.17
N GLY A 11 -35.52 -6.00 -9.24
CA GLY A 11 -34.09 -6.10 -8.89
C GLY A 11 -33.67 -5.50 -7.53
N GLY A 12 -34.55 -4.77 -6.84
CA GLY A 12 -34.35 -4.32 -5.45
C GLY A 12 -34.89 -5.32 -4.43
N LEU A 13 -34.46 -5.21 -3.15
CA LEU A 13 -35.22 -5.82 -2.05
C LEU A 13 -36.55 -5.04 -1.94
N LEU A 14 -37.67 -5.74 -1.69
CA LEU A 14 -38.98 -5.10 -1.47
C LEU A 14 -38.85 -3.96 -0.46
N GLY A 15 -39.18 -2.73 -0.86
CA GLY A 15 -39.07 -1.55 0.02
C GLY A 15 -37.78 -0.75 -0.11
N LEU A 16 -36.80 -1.20 -0.89
CA LEU A 16 -35.46 -0.60 -0.96
C LEU A 16 -35.09 -0.31 -2.43
N GLY A 17 -34.61 0.90 -2.70
CA GLY A 17 -34.27 1.34 -4.06
C GLY A 17 -33.18 0.49 -4.74
N GLU A 18 -33.07 0.59 -6.06
CA GLU A 18 -32.18 -0.21 -6.92
C GLU A 18 -30.70 -0.26 -6.44
N TYR A 19 -30.23 0.80 -5.76
CA TYR A 19 -28.84 0.95 -5.35
C TYR A 19 -28.54 0.57 -3.91
N PHE A 20 -29.51 0.11 -3.13
CA PHE A 20 -29.34 -0.16 -1.70
C PHE A 20 -28.22 -1.18 -1.39
N LEU A 21 -28.02 -2.19 -2.25
CA LEU A 21 -26.93 -3.15 -2.07
C LEU A 21 -25.54 -2.51 -2.26
N LEU A 22 -25.43 -1.47 -3.10
CA LEU A 22 -24.19 -0.70 -3.23
C LEU A 22 -23.95 0.20 -2.02
N GLU A 23 -25.02 0.72 -1.39
CA GLU A 23 -24.92 1.46 -0.14
C GLU A 23 -24.43 0.55 0.99
N ILE A 24 -24.99 -0.67 1.11
CA ILE A 24 -24.49 -1.68 2.05
C ILE A 24 -23.01 -1.98 1.80
N LEU A 25 -22.63 -2.21 0.53
CA LEU A 25 -21.23 -2.45 0.18
C LEU A 25 -20.34 -1.29 0.62
N ASN A 26 -20.78 -0.04 0.45
CA ASN A 26 -20.00 1.14 0.81
C ASN A 26 -19.79 1.31 2.33
N GLU A 27 -20.65 0.72 3.16
CA GLU A 27 -20.50 0.71 4.62
C GLU A 27 -19.58 -0.42 5.13
N MET A 28 -19.20 -1.37 4.27
CA MET A 28 -18.29 -2.46 4.65
C MET A 28 -16.86 -1.92 4.82
N LYS A 29 -16.16 -2.42 5.84
CA LYS A 29 -14.79 -1.99 6.15
C LYS A 29 -13.72 -2.99 5.73
N LEU A 30 -14.08 -4.27 5.59
CA LEU A 30 -13.14 -5.33 5.26
C LEU A 30 -13.43 -5.90 3.87
N PRO A 31 -12.41 -6.09 3.01
CA PRO A 31 -12.60 -6.73 1.71
C PRO A 31 -13.23 -8.13 1.78
N GLN A 32 -12.95 -8.90 2.85
CA GLN A 32 -13.52 -10.22 3.06
C GLN A 32 -15.04 -10.17 3.27
N ASP A 33 -15.56 -9.14 3.93
CA ASP A 33 -17.00 -8.97 4.14
C ASP A 33 -17.71 -8.74 2.79
N VAL A 34 -17.07 -7.97 1.90
CA VAL A 34 -17.56 -7.75 0.54
C VAL A 34 -17.56 -9.06 -0.26
N GLN A 35 -16.49 -9.86 -0.17
CA GLN A 35 -16.42 -11.16 -0.84
C GLN A 35 -17.53 -12.11 -0.35
N GLN A 36 -17.71 -12.23 0.97
CA GLN A 36 -18.77 -13.06 1.55
C GLN A 36 -20.16 -12.58 1.11
N PHE A 37 -20.37 -11.26 1.07
CA PHE A 37 -21.61 -10.66 0.60
C PHE A 37 -21.92 -10.97 -0.88
N LEU A 38 -20.91 -10.94 -1.75
CA LEU A 38 -21.08 -11.22 -3.19
C LEU A 38 -21.38 -12.69 -3.47
N ILE A 39 -20.85 -13.62 -2.67
CA ILE A 39 -21.01 -15.08 -2.88
C ILE A 39 -22.36 -15.59 -2.36
N LEU A 40 -23.00 -14.85 -1.43
CA LEU A 40 -24.30 -15.22 -0.84
C LEU A 40 -25.42 -15.47 -1.87
N CYS A 41 -25.39 -14.82 -3.04
CA CYS A 41 -26.45 -14.94 -4.04
C CYS A 41 -26.01 -14.51 -5.44
N ARG A 42 -26.41 -15.26 -6.48
CA ARG A 42 -26.13 -14.93 -7.91
C ARG A 42 -26.63 -13.54 -8.33
N LYS A 43 -27.70 -13.03 -7.71
CA LYS A 43 -28.19 -11.66 -8.00
C LYS A 43 -27.21 -10.60 -7.49
N ILE A 44 -26.63 -10.80 -6.31
CA ILE A 44 -25.65 -9.89 -5.68
C ILE A 44 -24.30 -9.97 -6.40
N HIS A 45 -23.92 -11.14 -6.93
CA HIS A 45 -22.72 -11.31 -7.75
C HIS A 45 -22.67 -10.37 -8.97
N LYS A 46 -23.83 -9.97 -9.53
CA LYS A 46 -23.91 -9.00 -10.63
C LYS A 46 -23.46 -7.58 -10.23
N LEU A 47 -23.32 -7.27 -8.95
CA LEU A 47 -22.79 -5.98 -8.51
C LEU A 47 -21.34 -5.79 -8.95
N GLN A 48 -20.57 -6.86 -9.17
CA GLN A 48 -19.19 -6.78 -9.65
C GLN A 48 -19.06 -6.05 -10.99
N THR A 49 -20.09 -6.13 -11.85
CA THR A 49 -20.09 -5.47 -13.17
C THR A 49 -20.55 -4.02 -13.10
N HIS A 50 -20.99 -3.53 -11.93
CA HIS A 50 -21.50 -2.18 -11.78
C HIS A 50 -20.36 -1.15 -11.67
N THR A 51 -20.45 -0.03 -12.39
CA THR A 51 -19.37 0.98 -12.44
C THR A 51 -18.99 1.55 -11.06
N ARG A 52 -19.94 1.64 -10.12
CA ARG A 52 -19.65 2.08 -8.73
C ARG A 52 -18.95 1.01 -7.89
N PHE A 53 -19.06 -0.27 -8.23
CA PHE A 53 -18.45 -1.35 -7.45
C PHE A 53 -16.94 -1.19 -7.40
N ALA A 54 -16.29 -0.91 -8.54
CA ALA A 54 -14.85 -0.65 -8.58
C ALA A 54 -14.44 0.50 -7.64
N LYS A 55 -15.24 1.58 -7.56
CA LYS A 55 -14.96 2.71 -6.66
C LYS A 55 -15.15 2.35 -5.19
N ILE A 56 -16.18 1.57 -4.86
CA ILE A 56 -16.45 1.10 -3.50
C ILE A 56 -15.34 0.14 -3.06
N ILE A 57 -15.01 -0.87 -3.88
CA ILE A 57 -13.90 -1.77 -3.63
C ILE A 57 -12.61 -0.98 -3.45
N GLN A 58 -12.30 -0.04 -4.33
CA GLN A 58 -11.12 0.81 -4.19
C GLN A 58 -11.10 1.56 -2.85
N SER A 59 -12.25 2.08 -2.40
CA SER A 59 -12.38 2.80 -1.13
C SER A 59 -12.23 1.89 0.10
N ILE A 60 -12.81 0.68 0.08
CA ILE A 60 -12.70 -0.31 1.16
C ILE A 60 -11.29 -0.88 1.22
N MET A 61 -10.68 -1.04 0.05
CA MET A 61 -9.31 -1.49 -0.10
C MET A 61 -8.30 -0.38 0.14
N GLN A 62 -8.67 0.88 0.41
CA GLN A 62 -7.69 1.86 0.88
C GLN A 62 -7.25 1.45 2.29
N ILE A 63 -6.19 0.64 2.34
CA ILE A 63 -5.43 0.41 3.54
C ILE A 63 -4.94 1.78 4.01
N THR A 64 -5.42 2.25 5.16
CA THR A 64 -4.87 3.44 5.80
C THR A 64 -3.49 3.07 6.33
N PRO A 65 -2.42 3.58 5.70
CA PRO A 65 -1.08 3.26 6.15
C PRO A 65 -0.82 3.90 7.51
N VAL A 66 -0.22 3.15 8.43
CA VAL A 66 0.16 3.67 9.76
C VAL A 66 1.67 3.59 9.92
N PHE A 67 2.32 4.72 10.23
CA PHE A 67 3.75 4.72 10.50
C PHE A 67 4.05 4.11 11.86
N ILE A 68 4.97 3.13 11.90
CA ILE A 68 5.45 2.56 13.15
C ILE A 68 6.53 3.47 13.71
N ILE A 69 6.14 4.35 14.62
CA ILE A 69 7.01 5.26 15.37
C ILE A 69 7.23 4.64 16.75
N LYS A 70 8.49 4.28 17.08
CA LYS A 70 8.85 3.69 18.36
C LYS A 70 9.07 4.74 19.43
N GLU A 71 9.62 5.88 19.04
CA GLU A 71 10.00 6.96 19.96
C GLU A 71 9.70 8.33 19.33
N PRO A 72 9.31 9.35 20.13
CA PRO A 72 9.03 10.70 19.63
C PRO A 72 10.20 11.34 18.85
N SER A 73 11.44 10.95 19.17
CA SER A 73 12.67 11.43 18.51
C SER A 73 12.77 11.02 17.04
N GLN A 74 12.06 9.97 16.61
CA GLN A 74 12.01 9.57 15.20
C GLN A 74 11.21 10.58 14.39
N GLY A 75 10.06 11.01 14.88
CA GLY A 75 9.19 11.89 14.12
C GLY A 75 7.75 11.87 14.58
N ILE A 76 6.92 12.58 13.81
CA ILE A 76 5.47 12.62 14.00
C ILE A 76 4.77 12.18 12.73
N ALA A 77 3.61 11.54 12.90
CA ALA A 77 2.71 11.20 11.81
C ALA A 77 1.56 12.22 11.77
N GLU A 78 1.37 12.85 10.61
CA GLU A 78 0.24 13.74 10.31
C GLU A 78 -0.56 13.15 9.15
N LYS A 79 -1.65 12.45 9.45
CA LYS A 79 -2.44 11.69 8.45
C LYS A 79 -1.55 10.71 7.66
N ASN A 80 -1.26 11.05 6.41
CA ASN A 80 -0.46 10.24 5.48
C ASN A 80 1.00 10.73 5.40
N LYS A 81 1.40 11.70 6.22
CA LYS A 81 2.74 12.27 6.22
C LYS A 81 3.51 11.82 7.45
N PHE A 82 4.75 11.39 7.27
CA PHE A 82 5.71 11.21 8.33
C PHE A 82 6.74 12.34 8.28
N ILE A 83 6.90 13.06 9.38
CA ILE A 83 7.82 14.19 9.51
C ILE A 83 8.96 13.76 10.43
N HIS A 84 10.16 13.64 9.87
CA HIS A 84 11.36 13.33 10.64
C HIS A 84 11.80 14.57 11.45
N GLN A 85 12.01 14.41 12.76
CA GLN A 85 12.39 15.52 13.64
C GLN A 85 13.90 15.78 13.71
N ASN A 86 14.74 14.76 13.55
CA ASN A 86 16.20 14.88 13.72
C ASN A 86 16.94 14.94 12.37
N LYS A 87 17.08 16.13 11.80
CA LYS A 87 17.63 16.30 10.44
C LYS A 87 19.06 15.81 10.22
N ASP A 88 19.82 15.54 11.29
CA ASP A 88 21.24 15.20 11.20
C ASP A 88 21.50 13.68 11.19
N GLY A 89 20.47 12.84 11.39
CA GLY A 89 20.61 11.38 11.48
C GLY A 89 19.67 10.61 10.55
N PRO A 90 19.96 9.35 10.22
CA PRO A 90 19.03 8.52 9.45
C PRO A 90 17.82 8.15 10.32
N CYS A 91 16.63 8.14 9.72
CA CYS A 91 15.44 7.60 10.36
C CYS A 91 14.68 6.70 9.42
N THR A 92 14.59 5.42 9.79
CA THR A 92 13.80 4.44 9.05
C THR A 92 12.48 4.20 9.78
N VAL A 93 11.38 4.18 9.02
CA VAL A 93 10.06 3.82 9.52
C VAL A 93 9.50 2.65 8.73
N ALA A 94 8.87 1.73 9.44
CA ALA A 94 8.03 0.70 8.83
C ALA A 94 6.59 1.20 8.74
N ILE A 95 5.85 0.68 7.77
CA ILE A 95 4.46 1.04 7.52
C ILE A 95 3.57 -0.18 7.79
N ASP A 96 2.55 0.02 8.60
CA ASP A 96 1.44 -0.90 8.84
C ASP A 96 0.35 -0.71 7.78
N PRO A 97 -0.36 -1.78 7.39
CA PRO A 97 -0.33 -3.14 7.91
C PRO A 97 0.80 -4.01 7.31
N ILE A 98 0.99 -5.20 7.88
CA ILE A 98 1.76 -6.28 7.26
C ILE A 98 1.05 -6.74 5.99
N ILE A 99 1.81 -6.88 4.90
CA ILE A 99 1.36 -7.37 3.61
C ILE A 99 1.62 -8.88 3.57
N ARG A 100 0.56 -9.65 3.35
CA ARG A 100 0.57 -11.13 3.35
C ARG A 100 0.06 -11.74 2.06
N GLU A 101 -0.85 -11.05 1.39
CA GLU A 101 -1.55 -11.53 0.21
C GLU A 101 -1.82 -10.38 -0.76
N GLY A 102 -2.05 -10.75 -2.03
CA GLY A 102 -2.45 -9.79 -3.05
C GLY A 102 -1.36 -9.03 -3.75
N ILE A 103 -1.82 -8.02 -4.51
CA ILE A 103 -0.95 -7.04 -5.15
C ILE A 103 -1.15 -5.72 -4.41
N VAL A 104 -0.08 -5.23 -3.78
CA VAL A 104 -0.08 -4.01 -2.98
C VAL A 104 0.88 -3.00 -3.58
N ARG A 105 0.38 -1.81 -3.90
CA ARG A 105 1.19 -0.69 -4.38
C ARG A 105 1.09 0.48 -3.41
N ILE A 106 2.23 0.99 -2.96
CA ILE A 106 2.32 2.24 -2.20
C ILE A 106 3.02 3.28 -3.05
N GLU A 107 2.51 4.50 -3.05
CA GLU A 107 3.11 5.66 -3.72
C GLU A 107 3.51 6.70 -2.68
N ILE A 108 4.75 7.17 -2.76
CA ILE A 108 5.31 8.17 -1.84
C ILE A 108 5.94 9.33 -2.61
N VAL A 109 5.95 10.49 -1.97
CA VAL A 109 6.69 11.67 -2.41
C VAL A 109 7.56 12.13 -1.24
N PHE A 110 8.85 12.30 -1.50
CA PHE A 110 9.78 12.89 -0.55
C PHE A 110 9.75 14.42 -0.68
N GLU A 111 9.70 15.14 0.44
CA GLU A 111 9.72 16.61 0.45
C GLU A 111 10.84 17.13 1.37
N LYS A 112 11.70 18.00 0.82
CA LYS A 112 12.69 18.78 1.58
C LYS A 112 13.58 17.90 2.48
N THR A 113 14.03 16.77 1.95
CA THR A 113 14.77 15.77 2.73
C THR A 113 16.23 16.17 2.95
N GLY A 114 16.86 16.88 2.00
CA GLY A 114 18.21 17.41 2.13
C GLY A 114 19.32 16.35 2.30
N GLY A 115 19.00 15.06 2.16
CA GLY A 115 19.90 13.95 2.46
C GLY A 115 19.48 12.65 1.75
N TRP A 116 20.08 11.53 2.15
CA TRP A 116 19.84 10.24 1.53
C TRP A 116 18.47 9.68 1.90
N ARG A 117 17.72 9.22 0.89
CA ARG A 117 16.39 8.61 1.06
C ARG A 117 16.39 7.25 0.39
N THR A 118 15.62 6.34 0.97
CA THR A 118 15.44 4.99 0.45
C THR A 118 14.00 4.55 0.71
N ILE A 119 13.46 3.75 -0.20
CA ILE A 119 12.22 3.03 -0.02
C ILE A 119 12.46 1.54 -0.30
N GLY A 120 11.67 0.68 0.32
CA GLY A 120 11.60 -0.72 -0.11
C GLY A 120 10.78 -1.55 0.83
N VAL A 121 11.12 -2.83 0.92
CA VAL A 121 10.40 -3.80 1.74
C VAL A 121 11.30 -4.35 2.82
N ALA A 122 10.70 -4.64 3.97
CA ALA A 122 11.33 -5.27 5.10
C ALA A 122 10.56 -6.54 5.47
N ASP A 123 11.26 -7.57 5.94
CA ASP A 123 10.63 -8.67 6.64
C ASP A 123 9.75 -8.14 7.78
N ALA A 124 8.59 -8.74 8.02
CA ALA A 124 7.65 -8.25 9.04
C ALA A 124 8.21 -8.25 10.47
N SER A 125 9.28 -9.03 10.75
CA SER A 125 10.00 -9.02 12.03
C SER A 125 10.93 -7.82 12.22
N CYS A 126 11.20 -7.04 11.18
CA CYS A 126 12.08 -5.87 11.26
C CYS A 126 11.50 -4.81 12.20
N SER A 127 12.38 -4.26 13.04
CA SER A 127 12.12 -3.09 13.85
C SER A 127 13.22 -2.07 13.63
N PHE A 128 12.84 -0.81 13.48
CA PHE A 128 13.77 0.29 13.21
C PHE A 128 13.83 1.23 14.42
N ALA A 129 15.00 1.27 15.07
CA ALA A 129 15.25 2.15 16.20
C ALA A 129 15.48 3.60 15.75
N ALA A 130 15.33 4.54 16.69
CA ALA A 130 15.59 5.95 16.44
C ALA A 130 17.04 6.20 16.01
N GLY A 131 17.25 7.06 15.00
CA GLY A 131 18.58 7.41 14.50
C GLY A 131 19.29 6.30 13.73
N LYS A 132 18.58 5.26 13.29
CA LYS A 132 19.13 4.11 12.57
C LYS A 132 18.61 4.01 11.13
N GLY A 133 19.54 3.62 10.24
CA GLY A 133 19.23 3.26 8.86
C GLY A 133 18.60 1.86 8.74
N PRO A 134 18.08 1.52 7.56
CA PRO A 134 17.28 0.30 7.35
C PRO A 134 18.10 -0.99 7.49
N SER A 135 19.42 -0.94 7.33
CA SER A 135 20.32 -2.10 7.46
C SER A 135 20.89 -2.29 8.87
N ALA A 136 20.63 -1.35 9.79
CA ALA A 136 21.13 -1.42 11.16
C ALA A 136 20.48 -2.54 11.97
N ASP A 137 21.04 -2.83 13.14
CA ASP A 137 20.46 -3.74 14.15
C ASP A 137 20.11 -5.15 13.62
N GLY A 138 20.89 -5.64 12.66
CA GLY A 138 20.70 -6.97 12.06
C GLY A 138 19.68 -7.02 10.90
N ASN A 139 19.17 -5.87 10.44
CA ASN A 139 18.17 -5.81 9.37
C ASN A 139 18.76 -5.83 7.95
N LYS A 140 20.08 -5.89 7.80
CA LYS A 140 20.76 -5.85 6.48
C LYS A 140 20.22 -6.90 5.49
N GLU A 141 20.06 -8.14 5.94
CA GLU A 141 19.59 -9.28 5.13
C GLU A 141 18.06 -9.43 5.13
N LYS A 142 17.37 -8.53 5.84
CA LYS A 142 15.92 -8.54 5.98
C LYS A 142 15.24 -7.37 5.27
N THR A 143 16.01 -6.55 4.54
CA THR A 143 15.53 -5.32 3.91
C THR A 143 16.04 -5.19 2.48
N VAL A 144 15.10 -5.01 1.55
CA VAL A 144 15.39 -4.56 0.19
C VAL A 144 15.27 -3.04 0.18
N ARG A 145 16.27 -2.35 -0.34
CA ARG A 145 16.42 -0.90 -0.26
C ARG A 145 16.71 -0.34 -1.63
N TYR A 146 15.87 0.57 -2.10
CA TYR A 146 16.07 1.32 -3.34
C TYR A 146 16.54 2.74 -2.99
N TRP A 147 17.78 3.05 -3.35
CA TRP A 147 18.44 4.29 -3.00
C TRP A 147 18.25 5.38 -4.04
N CYS A 148 18.06 6.61 -3.55
CA CYS A 148 17.80 7.75 -4.42
C CYS A 148 18.99 8.25 -5.25
N TYR A 149 20.20 8.23 -4.66
CA TYR A 149 21.34 8.98 -5.18
C TYR A 149 22.00 8.31 -6.39
N ASN A 150 21.94 6.98 -6.47
CA ASN A 150 22.57 6.20 -7.54
C ASN A 150 21.60 5.19 -8.16
N GLY A 151 20.33 5.22 -7.77
CA GLY A 151 19.32 4.26 -8.18
C GLY A 151 19.64 2.81 -7.79
N CYS A 152 20.56 2.56 -6.86
CA CYS A 152 20.96 1.19 -6.58
C CYS A 152 19.94 0.45 -5.70
N LEU A 153 19.79 -0.85 -5.96
CA LEU A 153 19.12 -1.77 -5.05
C LEU A 153 20.14 -2.45 -4.14
N ASP A 154 19.86 -2.43 -2.84
CA ASP A 154 20.61 -3.14 -1.81
C ASP A 154 19.73 -4.18 -1.11
N HIS A 155 20.33 -5.32 -0.81
CA HIS A 155 19.80 -6.37 0.06
C HIS A 155 20.97 -7.07 0.78
N ILE A 156 21.18 -8.37 0.53
CA ILE A 156 22.38 -9.15 0.88
C ILE A 156 23.58 -8.64 0.07
N THR A 157 23.37 -8.47 -1.23
CA THR A 157 24.29 -7.79 -2.14
C THR A 157 24.02 -6.29 -2.12
N ASN A 158 25.06 -5.49 -2.30
CA ASN A 158 24.96 -4.04 -2.36
C ASN A 158 25.20 -3.54 -3.79
N ASP A 159 24.75 -2.32 -4.06
CA ASP A 159 25.06 -1.54 -5.26
C ASP A 159 24.63 -2.20 -6.58
N ILE A 160 23.47 -2.86 -6.59
CA ILE A 160 22.89 -3.36 -7.85
C ILE A 160 22.40 -2.15 -8.66
N LYS A 161 23.18 -1.81 -9.70
CA LYS A 161 22.91 -0.70 -10.61
C LYS A 161 21.85 -1.05 -11.65
N GLY A 162 21.31 -0.02 -12.31
CA GLY A 162 20.44 -0.16 -13.49
C GLY A 162 19.12 0.59 -13.37
N ASN A 163 18.66 0.86 -12.15
CA ASN A 163 17.50 1.74 -11.97
C ASN A 163 17.91 3.20 -12.04
N GLN A 164 16.92 4.04 -12.31
CA GLN A 164 17.06 5.48 -12.35
C GLN A 164 17.26 6.04 -10.93
N GLU A 165 17.97 7.15 -10.83
CA GLU A 165 18.03 7.98 -9.62
C GLU A 165 16.74 8.78 -9.44
N TYR A 166 16.38 9.14 -8.21
CA TYR A 166 15.18 9.93 -7.98
C TYR A 166 15.41 11.06 -6.98
N ALA A 167 14.72 12.17 -7.18
CA ALA A 167 14.77 13.42 -6.43
C ALA A 167 13.61 13.55 -5.43
N ASP A 168 13.66 14.61 -4.61
CA ASP A 168 12.44 15.07 -3.93
C ASP A 168 11.39 15.49 -4.97
N GLU A 169 10.12 15.55 -4.57
CA GLU A 169 8.97 15.92 -5.41
C GLU A 169 8.61 14.93 -6.53
N GLN A 170 9.47 13.95 -6.83
CA GLN A 170 9.11 12.82 -7.69
C GLN A 170 8.22 11.83 -6.96
N LYS A 171 7.40 11.10 -7.73
CA LYS A 171 6.54 10.05 -7.22
C LYS A 171 7.25 8.71 -7.31
N ILE A 172 7.49 8.07 -6.17
CA ILE A 172 8.13 6.76 -6.11
C ILE A 172 7.08 5.75 -5.70
N ALA A 173 6.97 4.64 -6.43
CA ALA A 173 6.08 3.55 -6.06
C ALA A 173 6.83 2.24 -5.82
N VAL A 174 6.33 1.46 -4.86
CA VAL A 174 6.71 0.07 -4.64
C VAL A 174 5.47 -0.78 -4.80
N GLU A 175 5.53 -1.72 -5.72
CA GLU A 175 4.49 -2.72 -5.95
C GLU A 175 4.99 -4.09 -5.50
N VAL A 176 4.19 -4.76 -4.69
CA VAL A 176 4.49 -6.08 -4.15
C VAL A 176 3.40 -7.03 -4.63
N ASP A 177 3.81 -8.07 -5.33
CA ASP A 177 2.97 -9.17 -5.79
C ASP A 177 3.21 -10.40 -4.89
N MET A 178 2.27 -10.62 -3.97
CA MET A 178 2.21 -11.77 -3.07
C MET A 178 1.40 -12.95 -3.65
N THR A 179 0.84 -12.80 -4.86
CA THR A 179 0.00 -13.84 -5.49
C THR A 179 0.81 -14.93 -6.18
N THR A 180 2.07 -14.64 -6.49
CA THR A 180 3.00 -15.53 -7.19
C THR A 180 4.01 -16.16 -6.23
N ALA A 181 4.51 -17.34 -6.59
CA ALA A 181 5.63 -18.01 -5.92
C ALA A 181 6.68 -18.36 -6.99
N PRO A 182 7.83 -17.66 -7.03
CA PRO A 182 8.32 -16.69 -6.06
C PRO A 182 7.58 -15.34 -6.11
N ARG A 183 7.33 -14.75 -4.94
CA ARG A 183 6.74 -13.41 -4.77
C ARG A 183 7.69 -12.33 -5.29
N ARG A 184 7.15 -11.20 -5.73
CA ARG A 184 7.93 -10.17 -6.45
C ARG A 184 7.72 -8.76 -5.90
N VAL A 185 8.78 -7.93 -5.96
CA VAL A 185 8.76 -6.49 -5.70
C VAL A 185 9.28 -5.73 -6.91
N THR A 186 8.53 -4.73 -7.33
CA THR A 186 8.86 -3.85 -8.46
C THR A 186 8.83 -2.39 -8.00
N PHE A 187 9.73 -1.58 -8.56
CA PHE A 187 9.88 -0.17 -8.23
C PHE A 187 9.49 0.71 -9.42
N PHE A 188 8.96 1.89 -9.14
CA PHE A 188 8.59 2.87 -10.16
C PHE A 188 9.04 4.27 -9.74
N VAL A 189 9.40 5.10 -10.72
CA VAL A 189 9.63 6.54 -10.53
C VAL A 189 8.81 7.29 -11.57
N ASP A 190 7.96 8.22 -11.12
CA ASP A 190 6.97 8.94 -11.94
C ASP A 190 6.16 8.00 -12.85
N ASP A 191 5.67 6.90 -12.26
CA ASP A 191 4.94 5.82 -12.92
C ASP A 191 5.73 5.01 -13.97
N ILE A 192 7.03 5.25 -14.13
CA ILE A 192 7.92 4.48 -14.99
C ILE A 192 8.53 3.32 -14.20
N GLU A 193 8.24 2.09 -14.63
CA GLU A 193 8.80 0.87 -14.06
C GLU A 193 10.33 0.84 -14.18
N GLN A 194 10.99 0.45 -13.09
CA GLN A 194 12.44 0.36 -13.03
C GLN A 194 12.95 -1.00 -13.54
N PRO A 195 14.11 -1.07 -14.22
CA PRO A 195 14.61 -2.30 -14.83
C PRO A 195 14.82 -3.47 -13.86
N ASN A 196 15.23 -3.19 -12.62
CA ASN A 196 15.48 -4.21 -11.62
C ASN A 196 14.24 -4.43 -10.74
N PHE A 197 13.92 -5.70 -10.53
CA PHE A 197 12.90 -6.19 -9.60
C PHE A 197 13.52 -7.24 -8.66
N VAL A 198 12.87 -7.51 -7.53
CA VAL A 198 13.31 -8.52 -6.56
C VAL A 198 12.30 -9.66 -6.52
N ILE A 199 12.77 -10.90 -6.50
CA ILE A 199 11.95 -12.10 -6.34
C ILE A 199 12.34 -12.88 -5.10
N GLY A 200 11.43 -13.70 -4.58
CA GLY A 200 11.68 -14.58 -3.43
C GLY A 200 11.57 -13.86 -2.09
N ILE A 201 10.74 -12.83 -1.99
CA ILE A 201 10.47 -12.16 -0.71
C ILE A 201 9.66 -13.05 0.27
N PRO A 202 9.77 -12.82 1.59
CA PRO A 202 9.04 -13.57 2.61
C PRO A 202 7.51 -13.52 2.47
N GLU A 203 6.82 -14.36 3.24
CA GLU A 203 5.34 -14.40 3.25
C GLU A 203 4.73 -13.19 3.94
N ASP A 204 5.48 -12.59 4.86
CA ASP A 204 5.06 -11.46 5.67
C ASP A 204 6.07 -10.33 5.51
N ILE A 205 5.65 -9.24 4.88
CA ILE A 205 6.51 -8.08 4.64
C ILE A 205 5.83 -6.78 5.07
N ARG A 206 6.65 -5.76 5.28
CA ARG A 206 6.23 -4.37 5.52
C ARG A 206 6.91 -3.47 4.50
N MET A 207 6.22 -2.40 4.13
CA MET A 207 6.87 -1.31 3.42
C MET A 207 7.74 -0.52 4.40
N SER A 208 8.87 -0.04 3.93
CA SER A 208 9.80 0.74 4.74
C SER A 208 10.35 1.92 3.94
N SER A 209 10.61 3.02 4.64
CA SER A 209 11.20 4.22 4.05
C SER A 209 12.16 4.88 5.03
N GLN A 210 13.19 5.53 4.49
CA GLN A 210 14.10 6.37 5.26
C GLN A 210 13.83 7.85 5.00
N ASN A 211 13.83 8.64 6.08
CA ASN A 211 13.60 10.08 6.16
C ASN A 211 12.14 10.51 5.96
N THR A 212 11.90 11.83 6.00
CA THR A 212 10.59 12.46 5.87
C THR A 212 9.90 12.03 4.58
N ILE A 213 8.68 11.49 4.71
CA ILE A 213 7.87 11.04 3.58
C ILE A 213 6.45 11.60 3.64
N ASN A 214 5.89 11.92 2.47
CA ASN A 214 4.46 12.05 2.28
C ASN A 214 3.97 10.81 1.52
N LEU A 215 3.11 10.01 2.14
CA LEU A 215 2.35 9.01 1.40
C LEU A 215 1.32 9.75 0.55
N MET A 216 1.34 9.50 -0.75
CA MET A 216 0.18 9.86 -1.56
C MET A 216 -1.00 8.98 -1.13
N PRO A 217 -2.25 9.41 -1.34
CA PRO A 217 -3.41 8.56 -1.08
C PRO A 217 -3.19 7.18 -1.72
N LEU A 218 -3.25 6.14 -0.89
CA LEU A 218 -2.91 4.79 -1.31
C LEU A 218 -3.82 4.37 -2.48
N ILE A 219 -3.24 4.01 -3.62
CA ILE A 219 -3.99 3.43 -4.73
C ILE A 219 -3.67 1.93 -4.73
N LEU A 220 -4.48 1.16 -3.99
CA LEU A 220 -4.48 -0.29 -4.11
C LEU A 220 -5.14 -0.67 -5.44
N ARG A 221 -4.31 -1.11 -6.39
CA ARG A 221 -4.78 -1.81 -7.60
C ARG A 221 -4.77 -3.29 -7.30
N TYR A 222 -5.90 -3.84 -6.86
CA TYR A 222 -6.12 -5.27 -7.02
C TYR A 222 -6.71 -5.51 -8.41
N GLN A 223 -6.04 -6.33 -9.21
CA GLN A 223 -6.75 -7.11 -10.21
C GLN A 223 -7.50 -8.20 -9.46
N ILE A 224 -8.83 -8.13 -9.49
CA ILE A 224 -9.65 -9.30 -9.18
C ILE A 224 -9.34 -10.29 -10.30
N ALA A 225 -8.59 -11.36 -10.00
CA ALA A 225 -8.46 -12.48 -10.91
C ALA A 225 -9.88 -13.01 -11.18
N GLY A 226 -10.25 -13.07 -12.46
CA GLY A 226 -11.56 -13.52 -12.92
C GLY A 226 -11.81 -15.00 -12.73
#